data_AF-A0A917LRF3-F1
#
_entry.id   AF-A0A917LRF3-F1
#
_cell.length_a   1.000
_cell.length_b   1.000
_cell.length_c   1.000
_cell.angle_alpha   90.00
_cell.angle_beta   90.00
_cell.angle_gamma   90.00
#
_symmetry.space_group_name_H-M   'P 1'
#
loop_
_entity.id
_entity.type
_entity.pdbx_description
1 polymer ?
#
loop_
_entity_poly.entity_id
_entity_poly.type
_entity_poly.pdbx_seq_one_letter_code
_entity_poly.pdbx_strand_id
1 'polypeptide(L)'
;MRKLAILDTDILYDSLRPRYQCYGKMFSNLLAEAGLNWEIETFSVIEGEYPAELDSFDAFLITGSKFDSFADTPWIVELREYVRRLYKSRMPMVGICFGHQVLAHALGGVAGRSDAGWGLGVMQYQIKAELPFLDSIEDVALIASHQDQVLSLPPGAEILLTNDFCAHAGFHIPRNVLAVQGHPEFTVEYARDLLSVREDSLPPSDVEAARETLSKLPAEGLRVAAWIKAFIEDAVASRHLFSTDRLLCRRWLLQDRGQLLDVYGDLQTVRWVGDGSPLTEEGADYWFAVTERNYRQRGYGMFTLQTRDTGQIVGFAGIVHPGNQEEPEIKYALHRDCWGEGLGSELVAGLIVYAKIKLGLSELIATVDPDNQASRRILEKSGMHHEDIIDDENGRKTLIYRLRG
;
A
#
# COMPACT_ATOMS: atom_id res chain seq x y z
N MET A 1 -15.00 -9.64 4.55
CA MET A 1 -15.02 -8.24 5.07
C MET A 1 -13.60 -7.74 5.04
N ARG A 2 -13.35 -6.46 4.73
CA ARG A 2 -11.97 -5.94 4.75
C ARG A 2 -11.48 -5.77 6.19
N LYS A 3 -10.17 -5.90 6.41
CA LYS A 3 -9.53 -5.90 7.74
C LYS A 3 -8.44 -4.83 7.86
N LEU A 4 -8.43 -4.09 8.96
CA LEU A 4 -7.39 -3.13 9.33
C LEU A 4 -6.69 -3.59 10.62
N ALA A 5 -5.38 -3.75 10.58
CA ALA A 5 -4.58 -3.97 11.78
C ALA A 5 -4.12 -2.64 12.38
N ILE A 6 -4.36 -2.44 13.67
CA ILE A 6 -3.75 -1.36 14.44
C ILE A 6 -2.59 -1.92 15.23
N LEU A 7 -1.38 -1.44 14.95
CA LEU A 7 -0.17 -1.70 15.72
C LEU A 7 -0.11 -0.63 16.82
N ASP A 8 -0.55 -0.98 18.04
CA ASP A 8 -0.57 -0.09 19.19
C ASP A 8 0.81 -0.05 19.86
N THR A 9 1.45 1.11 19.78
CA THR A 9 2.86 1.33 20.14
C THR A 9 3.06 1.92 21.52
N ASP A 10 2.01 1.98 22.34
CA ASP A 10 2.11 2.49 23.71
C ASP A 10 1.16 1.78 24.66
N ILE A 11 1.42 1.98 25.94
CA ILE A 11 0.47 1.68 27.01
C ILE A 11 0.22 2.99 27.75
N LEU A 12 -1.03 3.47 27.72
CA LEU A 12 -1.42 4.75 28.32
C LEU A 12 -1.02 4.82 29.80
N TYR A 13 -0.91 6.04 30.33
CA TYR A 13 -0.73 6.23 31.77
C TYR A 13 -1.88 5.57 32.56
N ASP A 14 -1.56 4.97 33.72
CA ASP A 14 -2.54 4.22 34.51
C ASP A 14 -3.77 5.04 34.91
N SER A 15 -3.61 6.35 35.10
CA SER A 15 -4.70 7.29 35.38
C SER A 15 -5.65 7.48 34.19
N LEU A 16 -5.18 7.26 32.96
CA LEU A 16 -5.95 7.47 31.72
C LEU A 16 -6.59 6.18 31.21
N ARG A 17 -5.99 5.01 31.46
CA ARG A 17 -6.47 3.71 30.96
C ARG A 17 -7.94 3.39 31.30
N PRO A 18 -8.46 3.63 32.52
CA PRO A 18 -9.85 3.28 32.84
C PRO A 18 -10.86 3.98 31.93
N ARG A 19 -10.52 5.19 31.47
CA ARG A 19 -11.39 6.01 30.64
C ARG A 19 -11.16 5.78 29.15
N TYR A 20 -9.91 5.68 28.73
CA TYR A 20 -9.52 5.73 27.32
C TYR A 20 -9.01 4.40 26.75
N GLN A 21 -8.69 3.43 27.61
CA GLN A 21 -8.22 2.09 27.28
C GLN A 21 -6.83 2.09 26.62
N CYS A 22 -6.75 2.33 25.31
CA CYS A 22 -5.52 2.36 24.52
C CYS A 22 -5.70 3.21 23.26
N TYR A 23 -4.61 3.53 22.55
CA TYR A 23 -4.69 4.31 21.32
C TYR A 23 -5.42 3.57 20.21
N GLY A 24 -5.26 2.24 20.12
CA GLY A 24 -6.00 1.43 19.16
C GLY A 24 -7.52 1.53 19.33
N LYS A 25 -8.01 1.64 20.58
CA LYS A 25 -9.44 1.87 20.85
C LYS A 25 -9.90 3.26 20.41
N MET A 26 -9.10 4.29 20.65
CA MET A 26 -9.40 5.66 20.19
C MET A 26 -9.52 5.71 18.67
N PHE A 27 -8.54 5.13 17.95
CA PHE A 27 -8.57 5.05 16.49
C PHE A 27 -9.74 4.23 15.96
N SER A 28 -10.04 3.09 16.59
CA SER A 28 -11.19 2.26 16.20
C SER A 28 -12.50 3.06 16.27
N ASN A 29 -12.69 3.85 17.33
CA ASN A 29 -13.87 4.70 17.47
C ASN A 29 -13.87 5.85 16.44
N LEU A 30 -12.74 6.53 16.26
CA LEU A 30 -12.58 7.65 15.32
C LEU A 30 -12.85 7.21 13.87
N LEU A 31 -12.29 6.08 13.44
CA LEU A 31 -12.47 5.57 12.09
C LEU A 31 -13.91 5.09 11.86
N ALA A 32 -14.55 4.51 12.86
CA ALA A 32 -15.97 4.17 12.80
C ALA A 32 -16.84 5.43 12.66
N GLU A 33 -16.52 6.50 13.39
CA GLU A 33 -17.20 7.81 13.25
C GLU A 33 -16.98 8.42 11.85
N ALA A 34 -15.80 8.25 11.27
CA ALA A 34 -15.51 8.61 9.88
C ALA A 34 -16.18 7.69 8.84
N GLY A 35 -16.94 6.68 9.27
CA GLY A 35 -17.70 5.77 8.43
C GLY A 35 -16.89 4.62 7.82
N LEU A 36 -15.73 4.27 8.39
CA LEU A 36 -14.98 3.09 7.99
C LEU A 36 -15.73 1.82 8.44
N ASN A 37 -16.16 1.01 7.48
CA ASN A 37 -16.89 -0.24 7.73
C ASN A 37 -16.01 -1.47 7.51
N TRP A 38 -14.89 -1.55 8.23
CA TRP A 38 -13.92 -2.65 8.17
C TRP A 38 -13.81 -3.31 9.54
N GLU A 39 -13.41 -4.57 9.56
CA GLU A 39 -13.05 -5.25 10.80
C GLU A 39 -11.70 -4.68 11.27
N ILE A 40 -11.62 -4.25 12.53
CA ILE A 40 -10.42 -3.64 13.11
C ILE A 40 -9.93 -4.54 14.24
N GLU A 41 -8.67 -4.94 14.17
CA GLU A 41 -7.98 -5.69 15.22
C GLU A 41 -6.77 -4.90 15.70
N THR A 42 -6.56 -4.86 17.03
CA THR A 42 -5.47 -4.11 17.66
C THR A 42 -4.46 -5.08 18.25
N PHE A 43 -3.17 -4.82 17.98
CA PHE A 43 -2.04 -5.63 18.42
C PHE A 43 -1.10 -4.78 19.27
N SER A 44 -0.78 -5.25 20.48
CA SER A 44 0.16 -4.59 21.39
C SER A 44 1.61 -4.88 20.95
N VAL A 45 2.17 -4.03 20.08
CA VAL A 45 3.53 -4.29 19.55
C VAL A 45 4.61 -4.11 20.62
N ILE A 46 4.33 -3.32 21.66
CA ILE A 46 5.22 -3.19 22.82
C ILE A 46 5.32 -4.51 23.61
N GLU A 47 4.27 -5.33 23.57
CA GLU A 47 4.23 -6.67 24.16
C GLU A 47 4.64 -7.77 23.16
N GLY A 48 5.10 -7.38 21.97
CA GLY A 48 5.55 -8.30 20.92
C GLY A 48 4.40 -8.98 20.15
N GLU A 49 3.18 -8.45 20.25
CA GLU A 49 2.03 -8.95 19.50
C GLU A 49 2.01 -8.35 18.09
N TYR A 50 1.89 -9.21 17.08
CA TYR A 50 1.76 -8.84 15.69
C TYR A 50 0.79 -9.80 14.99
N PRO A 51 0.17 -9.39 13.87
CA PRO A 51 -0.46 -10.32 12.94
C PRO A 51 0.49 -11.45 12.57
N ALA A 52 0.01 -12.70 12.66
CA ALA A 52 0.81 -13.87 12.33
C ALA A 52 1.27 -13.86 10.87
N GLU A 53 0.36 -13.49 9.97
CA GLU A 53 0.60 -13.38 8.53
C GLU A 53 0.30 -11.96 8.06
N LEU A 54 1.21 -11.36 7.28
CA LEU A 54 1.08 -9.97 6.80
C LEU A 54 -0.16 -9.75 5.93
N ASP A 55 -0.65 -10.80 5.28
CA ASP A 55 -1.75 -10.76 4.32
C ASP A 55 -3.13 -11.07 4.91
N SER A 56 -3.17 -11.37 6.22
CA SER A 56 -4.42 -11.48 6.95
C SER A 56 -5.14 -10.13 7.11
N PHE A 57 -4.48 -9.02 6.75
CA PHE A 57 -5.01 -7.65 6.79
C PHE A 57 -4.84 -6.92 5.46
N ASP A 58 -5.77 -6.00 5.17
CA ASP A 58 -5.77 -5.20 3.95
C ASP A 58 -4.97 -3.89 4.10
N ALA A 59 -4.85 -3.38 5.33
CA ALA A 59 -4.12 -2.16 5.67
C ALA A 59 -3.65 -2.19 7.14
N PHE A 60 -2.71 -1.30 7.47
CA PHE A 60 -2.09 -1.19 8.79
C PHE A 60 -2.09 0.26 9.29
N LEU A 61 -2.30 0.48 10.58
CA LEU A 61 -2.16 1.77 11.25
C LEU A 61 -1.19 1.62 12.42
N ILE A 62 -0.20 2.50 12.52
CA ILE A 62 0.80 2.53 13.59
C ILE A 62 0.53 3.76 14.43
N THR A 63 0.21 3.56 15.71
CA THR A 63 -0.21 4.65 16.62
C THR A 63 0.97 5.52 17.06
N GLY A 64 0.65 6.58 17.79
CA GLY A 64 1.61 7.36 18.56
C GLY A 64 2.15 6.61 19.79
N SER A 65 3.25 7.12 20.34
CA SER A 65 3.93 6.57 21.50
C SER A 65 4.71 7.65 22.26
N LYS A 66 4.89 7.46 23.57
CA LYS A 66 5.79 8.26 24.41
C LYS A 66 7.27 7.92 24.26
N PHE A 67 7.61 6.84 23.55
CA PHE A 67 8.98 6.39 23.32
C PHE A 67 9.63 7.09 22.10
N ASP A 68 10.96 7.02 22.01
CA ASP A 68 11.72 7.58 20.90
C ASP A 68 11.74 6.59 19.72
N SER A 69 11.21 7.01 18.56
CA SER A 69 11.03 6.16 17.35
C SER A 69 12.31 5.64 16.70
N PHE A 70 13.44 6.26 17.05
CA PHE A 70 14.77 5.93 16.56
C PHE A 70 15.63 5.20 17.62
N ALA A 71 15.07 4.87 18.78
CA ALA A 71 15.79 4.11 19.79
C ALA A 71 16.00 2.65 19.38
N ASP A 72 17.12 2.06 19.82
CA ASP A 72 17.48 0.67 19.54
C ASP A 72 16.96 -0.32 20.59
N THR A 73 15.83 -0.01 21.23
CA THR A 73 15.17 -0.99 22.09
C THR A 73 14.63 -2.15 21.24
N PRO A 74 14.66 -3.41 21.72
CA PRO A 74 14.36 -4.58 20.90
C PRO A 74 13.01 -4.53 20.16
N TRP A 75 11.95 -4.06 20.82
CA TRP A 75 10.61 -3.99 20.21
C TRP A 75 10.51 -2.89 19.13
N ILE A 76 11.26 -1.78 19.26
CA ILE A 76 11.30 -0.72 18.24
C ILE A 76 12.10 -1.16 17.03
N VAL A 77 13.21 -1.89 17.24
CA VAL A 77 13.96 -2.53 16.14
C VAL A 77 13.04 -3.50 15.39
N GLU A 78 12.34 -4.37 16.09
CA GLU A 78 11.39 -5.32 15.47
C GLU A 78 10.26 -4.60 14.73
N LEU A 79 9.67 -3.55 15.31
CA LEU A 79 8.66 -2.74 14.64
C LEU A 79 9.19 -2.12 13.34
N ARG A 80 10.42 -1.58 13.34
CA ARG A 80 11.04 -1.05 12.11
C ARG A 80 11.24 -2.13 11.05
N GLU A 81 11.65 -3.34 11.43
CA GLU A 81 11.75 -4.47 10.50
C GLU A 81 10.38 -4.94 9.97
N TYR A 82 9.36 -4.98 10.84
CA TYR A 82 7.98 -5.28 10.45
C TYR A 82 7.45 -4.26 9.43
N VAL A 83 7.68 -2.96 9.66
CA VAL A 83 7.33 -1.88 8.73
C VAL A 83 8.03 -2.06 7.38
N ARG A 84 9.31 -2.42 7.34
CA ARG A 84 10.03 -2.66 6.07
C ARG A 84 9.44 -3.85 5.30
N ARG A 85 9.02 -4.91 6.00
CA ARG A 85 8.31 -6.04 5.38
C ARG A 85 6.98 -5.61 4.78
N LEU A 86 6.17 -4.86 5.52
CA LEU A 86 4.90 -4.30 5.03
C LEU A 86 5.10 -3.42 3.79
N TYR A 87 6.11 -2.55 3.83
CA TYR A 87 6.45 -1.67 2.71
C TYR A 87 6.84 -2.46 1.46
N LYS A 88 7.72 -3.46 1.61
CA LYS A 88 8.13 -4.35 0.51
C LYS A 88 6.93 -5.10 -0.09
N SER A 89 5.97 -5.49 0.74
CA SER A 89 4.73 -6.14 0.32
C SER A 89 3.66 -5.17 -0.20
N ARG A 90 3.98 -3.86 -0.29
CA ARG A 90 3.07 -2.80 -0.74
C ARG A 90 1.78 -2.72 0.08
N MET A 91 1.86 -3.05 1.36
CA MET A 91 0.72 -2.92 2.27
C MET A 91 0.46 -1.44 2.57
N PRO A 92 -0.78 -0.95 2.42
CA PRO A 92 -1.14 0.40 2.84
C PRO A 92 -0.90 0.57 4.34
N MET A 93 -0.15 1.60 4.70
CA MET A 93 0.20 1.92 6.07
C MET A 93 -0.15 3.36 6.40
N VAL A 94 -0.65 3.56 7.62
CA VAL A 94 -0.89 4.85 8.23
C VAL A 94 0.01 5.00 9.44
N GLY A 95 0.72 6.11 9.60
CA GLY A 95 1.56 6.38 10.76
C GLY A 95 1.19 7.66 11.47
N ILE A 96 1.07 7.61 12.79
CA ILE A 96 0.62 8.74 13.62
C ILE A 96 1.67 9.09 14.66
N CYS A 97 2.11 10.34 14.72
CA CYS A 97 3.12 10.83 15.65
C CYS A 97 4.39 9.95 15.67
N PHE A 98 4.60 9.11 16.69
CA PHE A 98 5.63 8.07 16.71
C PHE A 98 5.58 7.16 15.48
N GLY A 99 4.39 6.66 15.10
CA GLY A 99 4.22 5.85 13.90
C GLY A 99 4.62 6.58 12.62
N HIS A 100 4.34 7.88 12.53
CA HIS A 100 4.79 8.73 11.42
C HIS A 100 6.33 8.78 11.34
N GLN A 101 6.99 8.90 12.48
CA GLN A 101 8.44 8.93 12.58
C GLN A 101 9.08 7.56 12.32
N VAL A 102 8.50 6.47 12.83
CA VAL A 102 8.92 5.09 12.55
C VAL A 102 8.84 4.81 11.05
N LEU A 103 7.74 5.19 10.39
CA LEU A 103 7.60 5.04 8.95
C LEU A 103 8.68 5.83 8.19
N ALA A 104 8.94 7.09 8.57
CA ALA A 104 10.00 7.86 7.94
C ALA A 104 11.37 7.19 8.11
N HIS A 105 11.72 6.82 9.35
CA HIS A 105 13.03 6.31 9.69
C HIS A 105 13.29 4.89 9.15
N ALA A 106 12.30 3.99 9.23
CA ALA A 106 12.42 2.63 8.70
C ALA A 106 12.59 2.61 7.18
N LEU A 107 12.03 3.60 6.47
CA LEU A 107 12.03 3.69 5.01
C LEU A 107 13.15 4.56 4.44
N GLY A 108 14.16 4.91 5.25
CA GLY A 108 15.38 5.59 4.79
C GLY A 108 15.37 7.11 4.96
N GLY A 109 14.37 7.68 5.63
CA GLY A 109 14.40 9.05 6.15
C GLY A 109 15.07 9.12 7.53
N VAL A 110 14.97 10.29 8.17
CA VAL A 110 15.55 10.54 9.49
C VAL A 110 14.49 11.12 10.41
N ALA A 111 14.24 10.46 11.54
CA ALA A 111 13.52 11.02 12.68
C ALA A 111 14.50 11.29 13.82
N GLY A 112 14.25 12.35 14.58
CA GLY A 112 15.13 12.75 15.67
C GLY A 112 14.51 13.81 16.58
N ARG A 113 15.17 14.07 17.70
CA ARG A 113 14.81 15.15 18.63
C ARG A 113 14.93 16.51 17.95
N SER A 114 13.88 17.33 18.02
CA SER A 114 13.92 18.70 17.51
C SER A 114 14.46 19.68 18.55
N ASP A 115 15.26 20.64 18.10
CA ASP A 115 15.71 21.78 18.90
C ASP A 115 14.62 22.86 19.06
N ALA A 116 13.48 22.74 18.36
CA ALA A 116 12.35 23.68 18.43
C ALA A 116 11.55 23.60 19.75
N GLY A 117 11.83 22.61 20.61
CA GLY A 117 11.10 22.38 21.85
C GLY A 117 9.83 21.52 21.67
N TRP A 118 8.90 21.63 22.60
CA TRP A 118 7.68 20.82 22.62
C TRP A 118 6.54 21.43 21.79
N GLY A 119 5.99 20.65 20.87
CA GLY A 119 4.73 20.95 20.19
C GLY A 119 3.58 20.37 20.99
N LEU A 120 2.82 21.24 21.66
CA LEU A 120 1.71 20.86 22.55
C LEU A 120 0.45 21.66 22.22
N GLY A 121 -0.71 21.02 22.35
CA GLY A 121 -2.01 21.65 22.12
C GLY A 121 -2.43 21.61 20.66
N VAL A 122 -3.28 22.54 20.21
CA VAL A 122 -3.76 22.55 18.83
C VAL A 122 -2.81 23.36 17.96
N MET A 123 -2.30 22.74 16.88
CA MET A 123 -1.43 23.37 15.89
C MET A 123 -2.11 23.36 14.52
N GLN A 124 -1.90 24.42 13.74
CA GLN A 124 -2.34 24.51 12.35
C GLN A 124 -1.20 24.09 11.41
N TYR A 125 -1.56 23.35 10.38
CA TYR A 125 -0.63 22.85 9.36
C TYR A 125 -1.17 23.17 7.97
N GLN A 126 -0.28 23.68 7.12
CA GLN A 126 -0.52 23.90 5.70
C GLN A 126 -0.49 22.57 4.94
N ILE A 127 -1.44 22.39 4.05
CA ILE A 127 -1.53 21.24 3.15
C ILE A 127 -0.71 21.54 1.90
N LYS A 128 0.23 20.66 1.58
CA LYS A 128 1.21 20.86 0.48
C LYS A 128 1.01 19.92 -0.71
N ALA A 129 0.12 18.94 -0.59
CA ALA A 129 -0.17 17.96 -1.64
C ALA A 129 -1.58 18.15 -2.22
N GLU A 130 -1.73 17.86 -3.51
CA GLU A 130 -3.03 17.81 -4.19
C GLU A 130 -3.42 16.35 -4.41
N LEU A 131 -4.13 15.76 -3.45
CA LEU A 131 -4.55 14.36 -3.51
C LEU A 131 -6.07 14.27 -3.64
N PRO A 132 -6.61 13.29 -4.39
CA PRO A 132 -8.05 13.17 -4.65
C PRO A 132 -8.93 13.03 -3.40
N PHE A 133 -8.34 12.61 -2.28
CA PHE A 133 -9.05 12.41 -1.02
C PHE A 133 -8.95 13.59 -0.04
N LEU A 134 -8.14 14.60 -0.36
CA LEU A 134 -8.08 15.82 0.41
C LEU A 134 -9.24 16.72 -0.01
N ASP A 135 -9.83 17.42 0.95
CA ASP A 135 -10.80 18.48 0.66
C ASP A 135 -10.08 19.75 0.17
N SER A 136 -10.85 20.73 -0.32
CA SER A 136 -10.33 21.93 -0.98
C SER A 136 -9.85 23.02 -0.02
N ILE A 137 -9.64 22.71 1.26
CA ILE A 137 -9.20 23.68 2.27
C ILE A 137 -7.66 23.64 2.32
N GLU A 138 -7.02 24.79 2.56
CA GLU A 138 -5.55 24.93 2.49
C GLU A 138 -4.83 24.47 3.77
N ASP A 139 -5.52 24.43 4.91
CA ASP A 139 -4.94 24.11 6.22
C ASP A 139 -5.77 23.08 6.99
N VAL A 140 -5.16 22.47 8.01
CA VAL A 140 -5.84 21.60 9.00
C VAL A 140 -5.27 21.82 10.41
N ALA A 141 -6.15 21.83 11.40
CA ALA A 141 -5.79 21.96 12.81
C ALA A 141 -5.85 20.60 13.52
N LEU A 142 -4.72 20.19 14.11
CA LEU A 142 -4.61 18.93 14.85
C LEU A 142 -4.00 19.15 16.23
N ILE A 143 -4.36 18.29 17.17
CA ILE A 143 -3.69 18.25 18.46
C ILE A 143 -2.30 17.65 18.28
N ALA A 144 -1.28 18.32 18.80
CA ALA A 144 0.11 17.89 18.81
C ALA A 144 0.55 17.55 20.24
N SER A 145 1.39 16.52 20.36
CA SER A 145 2.10 16.21 21.59
C SER A 145 3.44 15.52 21.29
N HIS A 146 4.39 16.29 20.78
CA HIS A 146 5.68 15.74 20.36
C HIS A 146 6.84 16.74 20.53
N GLN A 147 8.04 16.20 20.60
CA GLN A 147 9.28 16.97 20.51
C GLN A 147 10.14 16.42 19.37
N ASP A 148 10.10 15.11 19.19
CA ASP A 148 10.71 14.46 18.03
C ASP A 148 9.97 14.84 16.75
N GLN A 149 10.73 14.93 15.65
CA GLN A 149 10.23 15.27 14.34
C GLN A 149 10.93 14.45 13.26
N VAL A 150 10.29 14.31 12.11
CA VAL A 150 10.98 13.86 10.90
C VAL A 150 11.85 15.01 10.38
N LEU A 151 13.16 14.78 10.31
CA LEU A 151 14.17 15.73 9.87
C LEU A 151 14.45 15.59 8.36
N SER A 152 14.23 14.40 7.80
CA SER A 152 14.37 14.10 6.37
C SER A 152 13.35 13.05 5.95
N LEU A 153 12.64 13.33 4.86
CA LEU A 153 11.66 12.40 4.29
C LEU A 153 12.35 11.18 3.64
N PRO A 154 11.72 9.99 3.70
CA PRO A 154 12.23 8.81 2.99
C PRO A 154 12.13 8.99 1.46
N PRO A 155 12.94 8.24 0.68
CA PRO A 155 12.89 8.30 -0.78
C PRO A 155 11.49 8.03 -1.36
N GLY A 156 11.04 8.87 -2.28
CA GLY A 156 9.74 8.75 -2.93
C GLY A 156 8.55 9.23 -2.08
N ALA A 157 8.80 9.81 -0.91
CA ALA A 157 7.78 10.51 -0.14
C ALA A 157 7.61 11.96 -0.63
N GLU A 158 6.37 12.41 -0.60
CA GLU A 158 5.96 13.79 -0.88
C GLU A 158 5.40 14.41 0.41
N ILE A 159 5.71 15.68 0.61
CA ILE A 159 5.26 16.44 1.77
C ILE A 159 3.75 16.65 1.71
N LEU A 160 3.05 16.32 2.80
CA LEU A 160 1.60 16.47 2.94
C LEU A 160 1.24 17.66 3.82
N LEU A 161 1.83 17.75 5.01
CA LEU A 161 1.54 18.78 6.01
C LEU A 161 2.83 19.46 6.46
N THR A 162 2.79 20.77 6.67
CA THR A 162 3.94 21.55 7.14
C THR A 162 3.51 22.75 7.99
N ASN A 163 4.38 23.22 8.87
CA ASN A 163 4.34 24.56 9.44
C ASN A 163 5.74 24.98 9.91
N ASP A 164 5.87 26.19 10.45
CA ASP A 164 7.15 26.75 10.91
C ASP A 164 7.80 25.93 12.04
N PHE A 165 7.00 25.23 12.84
CA PHE A 165 7.48 24.41 13.96
C PHE A 165 7.94 23.01 13.52
N CYS A 166 7.24 22.40 12.56
CA CYS A 166 7.49 21.05 12.07
C CYS A 166 7.36 21.01 10.54
N ALA A 167 8.53 21.10 9.88
CA ALA A 167 8.60 21.15 8.42
C ALA A 167 8.01 19.91 7.74
N HIS A 168 8.11 18.73 8.37
CA HIS A 168 7.61 17.47 7.83
C HIS A 168 6.43 16.92 8.66
N ALA A 169 5.48 17.78 9.04
CA ALA A 169 4.33 17.39 9.87
C ALA A 169 3.40 16.34 9.24
N GLY A 170 3.54 16.06 7.95
CA GLY A 170 2.92 14.92 7.30
C GLY A 170 3.59 14.63 5.97
N PHE A 171 3.55 13.37 5.54
CA PHE A 171 4.01 12.94 4.23
C PHE A 171 3.20 11.76 3.71
N HIS A 172 3.27 11.51 2.42
CA HIS A 172 2.73 10.30 1.82
C HIS A 172 3.69 9.67 0.82
N ILE A 173 3.58 8.36 0.64
CA ILE A 173 4.15 7.63 -0.50
C ILE A 173 2.94 7.09 -1.27
N PRO A 174 2.77 7.43 -2.56
CA PRO A 174 1.57 7.11 -3.33
C PRO A 174 1.09 5.67 -3.14
N ARG A 175 -0.16 5.52 -2.67
CA ARG A 175 -0.87 4.24 -2.43
C ARG A 175 -0.15 3.25 -1.50
N ASN A 176 0.80 3.70 -0.68
CA ASN A 176 1.53 2.84 0.24
C ASN A 176 1.63 3.41 1.66
N VAL A 177 1.92 4.70 1.82
CA VAL A 177 2.10 5.32 3.14
C VAL A 177 1.33 6.64 3.20
N LEU A 178 0.61 6.85 4.30
CA LEU A 178 0.11 8.14 4.74
C LEU A 178 0.58 8.37 6.18
N ALA A 179 1.26 9.47 6.47
CA ALA A 179 1.84 9.69 7.79
C ALA A 179 1.56 11.12 8.26
N VAL A 180 1.14 11.27 9.52
CA VAL A 180 0.75 12.55 10.13
C VAL A 180 1.37 12.66 11.53
N GLN A 181 2.01 13.79 11.83
CA GLN A 181 2.70 14.02 13.11
C GLN A 181 1.72 14.37 14.25
N GLY A 182 0.61 15.06 13.92
CA GLY A 182 -0.48 15.34 14.86
C GLY A 182 -1.31 14.11 15.21
N HIS A 183 -2.16 14.25 16.23
CA HIS A 183 -2.99 13.19 16.81
C HIS A 183 -4.47 13.40 16.46
N PRO A 184 -4.95 12.84 15.33
CA PRO A 184 -6.38 12.91 14.98
C PRO A 184 -7.27 12.11 15.94
N GLU A 185 -6.71 11.15 16.67
CA GLU A 185 -7.39 10.33 17.68
C GLU A 185 -7.55 11.02 19.04
N PHE A 186 -6.85 12.13 19.27
CA PHE A 186 -7.00 12.87 20.52
C PHE A 186 -8.27 13.71 20.47
N THR A 187 -9.12 13.55 21.47
CA THR A 187 -10.12 14.55 21.80
C THR A 187 -9.45 15.68 22.60
N VAL A 188 -10.04 16.88 22.57
CA VAL A 188 -9.60 17.99 23.43
C VAL A 188 -9.57 17.58 24.91
N GLU A 189 -10.53 16.74 25.33
CA GLU A 189 -10.58 16.23 26.69
C GLU A 189 -9.40 15.31 27.01
N TYR A 190 -9.12 14.31 26.17
CA TYR A 190 -7.96 13.44 26.36
C TYR A 190 -6.65 14.24 26.40
N ALA A 191 -6.51 15.24 25.52
CA ALA A 191 -5.32 16.08 25.48
C ALA A 191 -5.12 16.89 26.76
N ARG A 192 -6.20 17.40 27.39
CA ARG A 192 -6.14 18.09 28.69
C ARG A 192 -5.75 17.14 29.83
N ASP A 193 -6.31 15.94 29.83
CA ASP A 193 -5.99 14.92 30.84
C ASP A 193 -4.53 14.48 30.72
N LEU A 194 -4.05 14.24 29.49
CA LEU A 194 -2.64 13.91 29.20
C LEU A 194 -1.69 15.05 29.59
N LEU A 195 -2.05 16.30 29.29
CA LEU A 195 -1.25 17.46 29.67
C LEU A 195 -1.11 17.57 31.19
N SER A 196 -2.19 17.31 31.93
CA SER A 196 -2.19 17.35 33.39
C SER A 196 -1.30 16.25 34.01
N VAL A 197 -1.24 15.07 33.40
CA VAL A 197 -0.33 13.98 33.83
C VAL A 197 1.14 14.33 33.58
N ARG A 198 1.43 15.17 32.58
CA ARG A 198 2.79 15.48 32.12
C ARG A 198 3.30 16.84 32.56
N GLU A 199 2.47 17.65 33.22
CA GLU A 199 2.74 19.05 33.54
C GLU A 199 4.11 19.27 34.22
N ASP A 200 4.46 18.44 35.19
CA ASP A 200 5.74 18.53 35.92
C ASP A 200 6.97 18.21 35.06
N SER A 201 6.79 17.53 33.93
CA SER A 201 7.86 17.12 33.01
C SER A 201 8.01 18.05 31.79
N LEU A 202 7.16 19.07 31.68
CA LEU A 202 7.06 19.95 30.53
C LEU A 202 7.41 21.41 30.90
N PRO A 203 7.93 22.21 29.98
CA PRO A 203 8.15 23.63 30.23
C PRO A 203 6.82 24.34 30.55
N PRO A 204 6.71 25.13 31.65
CA PRO A 204 5.46 25.78 32.04
C PRO A 204 4.86 26.70 30.97
N SER A 205 5.72 27.35 30.16
CA SER A 205 5.28 28.18 29.03
C SER A 205 4.53 27.37 27.98
N ASP A 206 5.01 26.16 27.68
CA ASP A 206 4.47 25.31 26.64
C ASP A 206 3.15 24.68 27.12
N VAL A 207 3.06 24.36 28.41
CA VAL A 207 1.81 23.91 29.05
C VAL A 207 0.74 24.98 28.97
N GLU A 208 1.05 26.23 29.30
CA GLU A 208 0.08 27.33 29.24
C GLU A 208 -0.40 27.59 27.81
N ALA A 209 0.52 27.66 26.84
CA ALA A 209 0.18 27.80 25.43
C ALA A 209 -0.68 26.63 24.91
N ALA A 210 -0.42 25.41 25.36
CA ALA A 210 -1.22 24.24 25.03
C ALA A 210 -2.64 24.35 25.60
N ARG A 211 -2.80 24.77 26.87
CA ARG A 211 -4.11 24.99 27.49
C ARG A 211 -4.91 26.04 26.74
N GLU A 212 -4.26 27.13 26.32
CA GLU A 212 -4.88 28.19 25.54
C GLU A 212 -5.41 27.67 24.19
N THR A 213 -4.56 27.02 23.39
CA THR A 213 -4.95 26.51 22.06
C THR A 213 -6.03 25.44 22.15
N LEU A 214 -5.94 24.51 23.12
CA LEU A 214 -6.97 23.50 23.40
C LEU A 214 -8.32 24.10 23.84
N SER A 215 -8.37 25.37 24.25
CA SER A 215 -9.61 26.06 24.62
C SER A 215 -10.23 26.88 23.49
N LYS A 216 -9.42 27.31 22.52
CA LYS A 216 -9.82 28.29 21.48
C LYS A 216 -9.93 27.72 20.08
N LEU A 217 -9.09 26.73 19.75
CA LEU A 217 -8.96 26.23 18.38
C LEU A 217 -9.73 24.91 18.19
N PRO A 218 -10.29 24.67 17.01
CA PRO A 218 -10.91 23.40 16.69
C PRO A 218 -9.85 22.29 16.54
N ALA A 219 -10.19 21.07 16.95
CA ALA A 219 -9.41 19.88 16.62
C ALA A 219 -10.12 19.12 15.51
N GLU A 220 -9.51 19.05 14.33
CA GLU A 220 -10.12 18.49 13.10
C GLU A 220 -9.77 17.00 12.90
N GLY A 221 -9.64 16.24 14.00
CA GLY A 221 -9.26 14.83 13.95
C GLY A 221 -10.16 13.98 13.05
N LEU A 222 -11.48 14.23 13.04
CA LEU A 222 -12.45 13.52 12.19
C LEU A 222 -12.22 13.78 10.69
N ARG A 223 -11.77 14.98 10.30
CA ARG A 223 -11.44 15.32 8.91
C ARG A 223 -10.24 14.50 8.44
N VAL A 224 -9.20 14.43 9.26
CA VAL A 224 -8.02 13.60 8.97
C VAL A 224 -8.35 12.11 9.01
N ALA A 225 -9.27 11.66 9.86
CA ALA A 225 -9.78 10.30 9.83
C ALA A 225 -10.50 9.97 8.51
N ALA A 226 -11.25 10.92 7.94
CA ALA A 226 -11.85 10.76 6.61
C ALA A 226 -10.78 10.63 5.51
N TRP A 227 -9.68 11.39 5.60
CA TRP A 227 -8.54 11.23 4.69
C TRP A 227 -7.86 9.86 4.85
N ILE A 228 -7.65 9.41 6.08
CA ILE A 228 -7.10 8.09 6.38
C ILE A 228 -7.99 7.00 5.76
N LYS A 229 -9.31 7.05 5.99
CA LYS A 229 -10.28 6.13 5.39
C LYS A 229 -10.18 6.11 3.87
N ALA A 230 -10.23 7.29 3.24
CA ALA A 230 -10.20 7.39 1.78
C ALA A 230 -8.86 6.91 1.21
N PHE A 231 -7.75 7.19 1.87
CA PHE A 231 -6.43 6.67 1.51
C PHE A 231 -6.39 5.14 1.57
N ILE A 232 -6.82 4.51 2.68
CA ILE A 232 -6.78 3.04 2.78
C ILE A 232 -7.74 2.38 1.77
N GLU A 233 -8.90 2.99 1.53
CA GLU A 233 -9.86 2.49 0.54
C GLU A 233 -9.32 2.58 -0.89
N ASP A 234 -8.71 3.71 -1.27
CA ASP A 234 -8.06 3.90 -2.58
C ASP A 234 -6.85 2.97 -2.73
N ALA A 235 -5.98 2.92 -1.74
CA ALA A 235 -4.77 2.09 -1.79
C ALA A 235 -5.13 0.60 -1.95
N VAL A 236 -6.12 0.09 -1.20
CA VAL A 236 -6.61 -1.28 -1.34
C VAL A 236 -7.36 -1.48 -2.66
N ALA A 237 -8.20 -0.53 -3.09
CA ALA A 237 -8.90 -0.62 -4.38
C ALA A 237 -7.92 -0.66 -5.56
N SER A 238 -6.83 0.10 -5.51
CA SER A 238 -5.81 0.18 -6.56
C SER A 238 -5.03 -1.12 -6.78
N ARG A 239 -5.09 -2.06 -5.83
CA ARG A 239 -4.56 -3.42 -6.00
C ARG A 239 -5.42 -4.24 -6.94
N HIS A 240 -6.72 -3.94 -7.05
CA HIS A 240 -7.62 -4.54 -8.03
C HIS A 240 -7.53 -3.79 -9.36
N LEU A 241 -7.33 -4.53 -10.45
CA LEU A 241 -7.18 -3.96 -11.78
C LEU A 241 -8.50 -4.02 -12.54
N PHE A 242 -9.08 -5.21 -12.63
CA PHE A 242 -10.39 -5.46 -13.21
C PHE A 242 -10.94 -6.81 -12.71
N SER A 243 -12.18 -7.11 -13.07
CA SER A 243 -12.79 -8.42 -12.82
C SER A 243 -13.53 -8.89 -14.04
N THR A 244 -13.62 -10.20 -14.18
CA THR A 244 -14.49 -10.89 -15.11
C THR A 244 -15.58 -11.62 -14.32
N ASP A 245 -16.37 -12.48 -14.99
CA ASP A 245 -17.42 -13.27 -14.35
C ASP A 245 -16.84 -14.19 -13.27
N ARG A 246 -15.68 -14.80 -13.53
CA ARG A 246 -15.04 -15.79 -12.67
C ARG A 246 -13.69 -15.38 -12.09
N LEU A 247 -13.04 -14.35 -12.64
CA LEU A 247 -11.70 -13.93 -12.22
C LEU A 247 -11.70 -12.54 -11.58
N LEU A 248 -10.96 -12.41 -10.49
CA LEU A 248 -10.47 -11.17 -9.93
C LEU A 248 -9.02 -10.98 -10.37
N CYS A 249 -8.75 -9.92 -11.13
CA CYS A 249 -7.41 -9.58 -11.60
C CYS A 249 -6.83 -8.48 -10.71
N ARG A 250 -5.75 -8.79 -9.99
CA ARG A 250 -5.13 -7.86 -9.04
C ARG A 250 -3.62 -7.86 -9.19
N ARG A 251 -2.96 -6.76 -8.83
CA ARG A 251 -1.50 -6.69 -8.76
C ARG A 251 -0.98 -7.85 -7.90
N TRP A 252 0.14 -8.42 -8.33
CA TRP A 252 0.77 -9.46 -7.53
C TRP A 252 1.36 -8.89 -6.26
N LEU A 253 1.50 -9.76 -5.27
CA LEU A 253 2.03 -9.47 -3.95
C LEU A 253 3.24 -10.36 -3.73
N LEU A 254 4.13 -9.95 -2.83
CA LEU A 254 5.32 -10.76 -2.54
C LEU A 254 4.94 -12.18 -2.05
N GLN A 255 3.79 -12.33 -1.39
CA GLN A 255 3.25 -13.62 -0.96
C GLN A 255 2.81 -14.53 -2.13
N ASP A 256 2.48 -13.97 -3.31
CA ASP A 256 2.05 -14.75 -4.47
C ASP A 256 3.22 -15.52 -5.11
N ARG A 257 4.43 -15.31 -4.61
CA ARG A 257 5.67 -15.89 -5.13
C ARG A 257 5.62 -17.42 -5.15
N GLY A 258 5.02 -18.05 -4.15
CA GLY A 258 4.83 -19.51 -4.13
C GLY A 258 3.96 -19.98 -5.30
N GLN A 259 2.83 -19.32 -5.54
CA GLN A 259 1.93 -19.65 -6.65
C GLN A 259 2.53 -19.27 -8.01
N LEU A 260 3.38 -18.25 -8.08
CA LEU A 260 4.14 -17.93 -9.29
C LEU A 260 5.06 -19.08 -9.67
N LEU A 261 5.81 -19.61 -8.70
CA LEU A 261 6.69 -20.77 -8.88
C LEU A 261 5.91 -22.05 -9.17
N ASP A 262 4.69 -22.20 -8.65
CA ASP A 262 3.84 -23.35 -8.97
C ASP A 262 3.36 -23.31 -10.44
N VAL A 263 2.80 -22.18 -10.87
CA VAL A 263 2.31 -22.00 -12.25
C VAL A 263 3.43 -22.06 -13.28
N TYR A 264 4.52 -21.33 -13.05
CA TYR A 264 5.66 -21.29 -13.97
C TYR A 264 6.74 -22.33 -13.62
N GLY A 265 6.54 -23.18 -12.62
CA GLY A 265 7.40 -24.34 -12.36
C GLY A 265 6.93 -25.58 -13.11
N ASP A 266 5.65 -25.64 -13.50
CA ASP A 266 5.12 -26.76 -14.29
C ASP A 266 5.63 -26.72 -15.73
N LEU A 267 6.47 -27.72 -16.08
CA LEU A 267 7.00 -27.95 -17.42
C LEU A 267 5.93 -27.94 -18.52
N GLN A 268 4.70 -28.39 -18.23
CA GLN A 268 3.62 -28.38 -19.22
C GLN A 268 3.09 -26.97 -19.50
N THR A 269 3.20 -26.07 -18.53
CA THR A 269 2.81 -24.66 -18.66
C THR A 269 3.92 -23.86 -19.30
N VAL A 270 5.16 -23.99 -18.82
CA VAL A 270 6.30 -23.18 -19.32
C VAL A 270 6.81 -23.57 -20.69
N ARG A 271 6.51 -24.78 -21.20
CA ARG A 271 6.88 -25.13 -22.59
C ARG A 271 6.38 -24.13 -23.64
N TRP A 272 5.38 -23.31 -23.30
CA TRP A 272 4.80 -22.27 -24.15
C TRP A 272 5.22 -20.84 -23.76
N VAL A 273 6.07 -20.67 -22.74
CA VAL A 273 6.44 -19.38 -22.16
C VAL A 273 7.96 -19.25 -22.13
N GLY A 274 8.48 -18.15 -22.70
CA GLY A 274 9.91 -17.85 -22.64
C GLY A 274 10.76 -18.91 -23.35
N ASP A 275 11.81 -19.39 -22.69
CA ASP A 275 12.74 -20.40 -23.22
C ASP A 275 12.22 -21.85 -23.10
N GLY A 276 11.10 -22.05 -22.40
CA GLY A 276 10.55 -23.38 -22.10
C GLY A 276 11.01 -23.97 -20.77
N SER A 277 11.83 -23.25 -20.00
CA SER A 277 12.39 -23.73 -18.73
C SER A 277 11.50 -23.34 -17.54
N PRO A 278 11.41 -24.20 -16.51
CA PRO A 278 10.74 -23.84 -15.25
C PRO A 278 11.36 -22.59 -14.61
N LEU A 279 10.50 -21.74 -14.07
CA LEU A 279 10.91 -20.54 -13.36
C LEU A 279 11.69 -20.90 -12.10
N THR A 280 12.89 -20.35 -11.98
CA THR A 280 13.71 -20.48 -10.78
C THR A 280 13.31 -19.45 -9.72
N GLU A 281 13.73 -19.68 -8.48
CA GLU A 281 13.60 -18.75 -7.37
C GLU A 281 14.16 -17.35 -7.71
N GLU A 282 15.36 -17.29 -8.28
CA GLU A 282 16.00 -16.05 -8.74
C GLU A 282 15.24 -15.40 -9.91
N GLY A 283 14.70 -16.24 -10.82
CA GLY A 283 13.87 -15.79 -11.92
C GLY A 283 12.57 -15.12 -11.44
N ALA A 284 11.94 -15.68 -10.41
CA ALA A 284 10.76 -15.10 -9.78
C ALA A 284 11.07 -13.71 -9.19
N ASP A 285 12.17 -13.57 -8.46
CA ASP A 285 12.58 -12.28 -7.88
C ASP A 285 12.87 -11.24 -8.97
N TYR A 286 13.53 -11.66 -10.05
CA TYR A 286 13.73 -10.82 -11.23
C TYR A 286 12.40 -10.38 -11.85
N TRP A 287 11.44 -11.29 -12.00
CA TRP A 287 10.11 -10.98 -12.54
C TRP A 287 9.35 -9.99 -11.66
N PHE A 288 9.35 -10.17 -10.33
CA PHE A 288 8.81 -9.21 -9.37
C PHE A 288 9.39 -7.81 -9.56
N ALA A 289 10.72 -7.70 -9.66
CA ALA A 289 11.41 -6.43 -9.87
C ALA A 289 11.07 -5.78 -11.23
N VAL A 290 10.98 -6.58 -12.31
CA VAL A 290 10.63 -6.08 -13.64
C VAL A 290 9.20 -5.54 -13.68
N THR A 291 8.23 -6.27 -13.15
CA THR A 291 6.84 -5.80 -13.12
C THR A 291 6.68 -4.57 -12.23
N GLU A 292 7.35 -4.52 -11.10
CA GLU A 292 7.35 -3.33 -10.25
C GLU A 292 7.87 -2.10 -11.00
N ARG A 293 8.97 -2.27 -11.74
CA ARG A 293 9.51 -1.24 -12.63
C ARG A 293 8.50 -0.83 -13.71
N ASN A 294 7.86 -1.79 -14.37
CA ASN A 294 6.86 -1.52 -15.40
C ASN A 294 5.70 -0.71 -14.84
N TYR A 295 5.17 -1.09 -13.68
CA TYR A 295 4.12 -0.34 -13.03
C TYR A 295 4.54 1.09 -12.66
N ARG A 296 5.79 1.29 -12.20
CA ARG A 296 6.30 2.63 -11.86
C ARG A 296 6.49 3.51 -13.09
N GLN A 297 6.93 2.94 -14.21
CA GLN A 297 7.26 3.68 -15.43
C GLN A 297 6.07 3.86 -16.38
N ARG A 298 5.14 2.90 -16.38
CA ARG A 298 4.06 2.79 -17.38
C ARG A 298 2.66 2.74 -16.78
N GLY A 299 2.54 2.48 -15.48
CA GLY A 299 1.25 2.31 -14.81
C GLY A 299 0.64 0.91 -14.95
N TYR A 300 1.29 -0.02 -15.66
CA TYR A 300 0.82 -1.41 -15.85
C TYR A 300 1.98 -2.42 -15.86
N GLY A 301 1.67 -3.70 -15.69
CA GLY A 301 2.63 -4.80 -15.63
C GLY A 301 1.94 -6.16 -15.48
N MET A 302 2.67 -7.18 -15.00
CA MET A 302 2.08 -8.48 -14.65
C MET A 302 1.21 -8.41 -13.39
N PHE A 303 0.20 -9.25 -13.33
CA PHE A 303 -0.79 -9.33 -12.28
C PHE A 303 -1.30 -10.76 -12.11
N THR A 304 -1.92 -11.01 -10.96
CA THR A 304 -2.41 -12.31 -10.51
C THR A 304 -3.86 -12.52 -10.95
N LEU A 305 -4.19 -13.77 -11.29
CA LEU A 305 -5.53 -14.23 -11.64
C LEU A 305 -6.07 -15.05 -10.47
N GLN A 306 -7.07 -14.52 -9.79
CA GLN A 306 -7.70 -15.16 -8.64
C GLN A 306 -9.13 -15.55 -8.98
N THR A 307 -9.54 -16.78 -8.66
CA THR A 307 -10.94 -17.19 -8.81
C THR A 307 -11.82 -16.49 -7.79
N ARG A 308 -13.02 -16.07 -8.21
CA ARG A 308 -13.93 -15.30 -7.36
C ARG A 308 -14.66 -16.13 -6.30
N ASP A 309 -14.80 -17.43 -6.53
CA ASP A 309 -15.52 -18.36 -5.66
C ASP A 309 -14.65 -18.87 -4.52
N THR A 310 -13.41 -19.23 -4.82
CA THR A 310 -12.47 -19.91 -3.91
C THR A 310 -11.33 -18.99 -3.47
N GLY A 311 -11.07 -17.90 -4.19
CA GLY A 311 -9.93 -17.04 -3.92
C GLY A 311 -8.59 -17.68 -4.30
N GLN A 312 -8.59 -18.79 -5.05
CA GLN A 312 -7.37 -19.48 -5.46
C GLN A 312 -6.69 -18.70 -6.60
N ILE A 313 -5.37 -18.58 -6.52
CA ILE A 313 -4.57 -18.07 -7.63
C ILE A 313 -4.46 -19.18 -8.68
N VAL A 314 -4.94 -18.90 -9.88
CA VAL A 314 -5.00 -19.86 -11.01
C VAL A 314 -4.12 -19.46 -12.18
N GLY A 315 -3.35 -18.38 -12.06
CA GLY A 315 -2.46 -17.93 -13.11
C GLY A 315 -2.03 -16.49 -12.96
N PHE A 316 -1.33 -16.02 -13.99
CA PHE A 316 -0.79 -14.67 -14.08
C PHE A 316 -0.98 -14.14 -15.49
N ALA A 317 -1.23 -12.84 -15.61
CA ALA A 317 -1.34 -12.16 -16.88
C ALA A 317 -0.85 -10.74 -16.79
N GLY A 318 -0.65 -10.07 -17.91
CA GLY A 318 -0.14 -8.70 -17.89
C GLY A 318 0.02 -8.11 -19.27
N ILE A 319 0.34 -6.82 -19.25
CA ILE A 319 0.84 -6.10 -20.41
C ILE A 319 2.28 -5.71 -20.10
N VAL A 320 3.19 -6.12 -20.96
CA VAL A 320 4.63 -5.99 -20.75
C VAL A 320 5.35 -5.55 -22.02
N HIS A 321 6.61 -5.17 -21.87
CA HIS A 321 7.50 -4.79 -22.98
C HIS A 321 8.79 -5.63 -22.92
N PRO A 322 8.74 -6.91 -23.32
CA PRO A 322 9.91 -7.77 -23.30
C PRO A 322 11.05 -7.15 -24.11
N GLY A 323 12.30 -7.29 -23.64
CA GLY A 323 13.45 -6.70 -24.32
C GLY A 323 13.42 -5.18 -24.47
N ASN A 324 12.58 -4.46 -23.71
CA ASN A 324 12.28 -3.03 -23.88
C ASN A 324 11.71 -2.67 -25.26
N GLN A 325 11.02 -3.60 -25.93
CA GLN A 325 10.30 -3.29 -27.17
C GLN A 325 9.27 -2.17 -26.98
N GLU A 326 8.93 -1.47 -28.06
CA GLU A 326 7.99 -0.36 -28.00
C GLU A 326 6.55 -0.85 -27.80
N GLU A 327 6.16 -1.93 -28.47
CA GLU A 327 4.79 -2.40 -28.46
C GLU A 327 4.37 -3.08 -27.14
N PRO A 328 3.20 -2.73 -26.59
CA PRO A 328 2.65 -3.38 -25.41
C PRO A 328 2.17 -4.80 -25.76
N GLU A 329 2.72 -5.79 -25.06
CA GLU A 329 2.45 -7.20 -25.31
C GLU A 329 1.62 -7.82 -24.19
N ILE A 330 0.52 -8.48 -24.57
CA ILE A 330 -0.28 -9.32 -23.68
C ILE A 330 0.49 -10.61 -23.41
N LYS A 331 0.75 -10.90 -22.14
CA LYS A 331 1.22 -12.21 -21.66
C LYS A 331 0.25 -12.80 -20.66
N TYR A 332 0.06 -14.11 -20.72
CA TYR A 332 -0.73 -14.82 -19.74
C TYR A 332 -0.33 -16.30 -19.65
N ALA A 333 -0.47 -16.86 -18.46
CA ALA A 333 -0.36 -18.28 -18.18
C ALA A 333 -1.40 -18.66 -17.12
N LEU A 334 -2.12 -19.75 -17.36
CA LEU A 334 -3.03 -20.35 -16.40
C LEU A 334 -2.44 -21.66 -15.91
N HIS A 335 -2.67 -21.99 -14.65
CA HIS A 335 -2.41 -23.31 -14.12
C HIS A 335 -3.13 -24.36 -14.97
N ARG A 336 -2.48 -25.50 -15.22
CA ARG A 336 -2.98 -26.53 -16.14
C ARG A 336 -4.36 -27.09 -15.75
N ASP A 337 -4.65 -27.13 -14.45
CA ASP A 337 -5.91 -27.66 -13.92
C ASP A 337 -7.11 -26.77 -14.29
N CYS A 338 -6.85 -25.56 -14.80
CA CYS A 338 -7.85 -24.59 -15.23
C CYS A 338 -8.01 -24.52 -16.76
N TRP A 339 -7.31 -25.38 -17.50
CA TRP A 339 -7.35 -25.38 -18.97
C TRP A 339 -8.64 -26.03 -19.48
N GLY A 340 -9.10 -25.56 -20.64
CA GLY A 340 -10.32 -26.07 -21.28
C GLY A 340 -11.63 -25.53 -20.70
N GLU A 341 -11.59 -24.78 -19.61
CA GLU A 341 -12.78 -24.21 -18.96
C GLU A 341 -13.19 -22.81 -19.48
N GLY A 342 -12.53 -22.34 -20.54
CA GLY A 342 -12.79 -21.04 -21.15
C GLY A 342 -12.24 -19.82 -20.39
N LEU A 343 -11.56 -20.02 -19.26
CA LEU A 343 -10.97 -18.94 -18.45
C LEU A 343 -9.98 -18.07 -19.23
N GLY A 344 -9.18 -18.66 -20.12
CA GLY A 344 -8.25 -17.90 -20.97
C GLY A 344 -8.95 -16.93 -21.93
N SER A 345 -10.06 -17.34 -22.55
CA SER A 345 -10.86 -16.44 -23.41
C SER A 345 -11.50 -15.31 -22.61
N GLU A 346 -12.03 -15.63 -21.44
CA GLU A 346 -12.63 -14.65 -20.54
C GLU A 346 -11.61 -13.62 -20.06
N LEU A 347 -10.43 -14.09 -19.66
CA LEU A 347 -9.30 -13.27 -19.25
C LEU A 347 -8.87 -12.29 -20.34
N VAL A 348 -8.55 -12.79 -21.55
CA VAL A 348 -7.99 -11.96 -22.62
C VAL A 348 -9.00 -10.91 -23.08
N ALA A 349 -10.29 -11.26 -23.15
CA ALA A 349 -11.36 -10.30 -23.43
C ALA A 349 -11.41 -9.17 -22.37
N GLY A 350 -11.38 -9.53 -21.08
CA GLY A 350 -11.34 -8.55 -19.99
C GLY A 350 -10.08 -7.68 -20.00
N LEU A 351 -8.93 -8.28 -20.29
CA LEU A 351 -7.64 -7.59 -20.37
C LEU A 351 -7.60 -6.56 -21.51
N ILE A 352 -8.15 -6.89 -22.68
CA ILE A 352 -8.24 -5.95 -23.81
C ILE A 352 -9.12 -4.75 -23.45
N VAL A 353 -10.27 -4.97 -22.79
CA VAL A 353 -11.14 -3.88 -22.34
C VAL A 353 -10.41 -3.02 -21.30
N TYR A 354 -9.73 -3.63 -20.33
CA TYR A 354 -8.91 -2.93 -19.35
C TYR A 354 -7.83 -2.08 -20.02
N ALA A 355 -7.10 -2.64 -21.00
CA ALA A 355 -6.07 -1.95 -21.74
C ALA A 355 -6.61 -0.72 -22.49
N LYS A 356 -7.71 -0.88 -23.24
CA LYS A 356 -8.31 0.21 -24.01
C LYS A 356 -8.90 1.30 -23.11
N ILE A 357 -9.70 0.91 -22.11
CA ILE A 357 -10.50 1.87 -21.33
C ILE A 357 -9.71 2.49 -20.17
N LYS A 358 -8.92 1.70 -19.44
CA LYS A 358 -8.20 2.17 -18.25
C LYS A 358 -6.79 2.63 -18.56
N LEU A 359 -6.09 1.98 -19.48
CA LEU A 359 -4.71 2.32 -19.83
C LEU A 359 -4.60 3.20 -21.08
N GLY A 360 -5.69 3.36 -21.85
CA GLY A 360 -5.70 4.19 -23.06
C GLY A 360 -4.85 3.61 -24.19
N LEU A 361 -4.58 2.30 -24.19
CA LEU A 361 -3.75 1.65 -25.21
C LEU A 361 -4.56 1.40 -26.48
N SER A 362 -4.12 1.99 -27.59
CA SER A 362 -4.77 1.86 -28.91
C SER A 362 -4.31 0.64 -29.70
N GLU A 363 -3.14 0.07 -29.37
CA GLU A 363 -2.63 -1.15 -29.99
C GLU A 363 -2.13 -2.12 -28.93
N LEU A 364 -2.25 -3.42 -29.20
CA LEU A 364 -1.72 -4.50 -28.37
C LEU A 364 -1.17 -5.60 -29.29
N ILE A 365 -0.07 -6.22 -28.88
CA ILE A 365 0.43 -7.44 -29.52
C ILE A 365 0.36 -8.63 -28.57
N ALA A 366 0.47 -9.83 -29.12
CA ALA A 366 0.70 -11.06 -28.36
C ALA A 366 1.62 -11.96 -29.19
N THR A 367 2.60 -12.55 -28.53
CA THR A 367 3.47 -13.56 -29.14
C THR A 367 3.00 -14.96 -28.73
N VAL A 368 3.01 -15.91 -29.66
CA VAL A 368 2.55 -17.27 -29.40
C VAL A 368 3.35 -18.30 -30.19
N ASP A 369 3.69 -19.40 -29.54
CA ASP A 369 4.29 -20.56 -30.22
C ASP A 369 3.31 -21.10 -31.29
N PRO A 370 3.77 -21.37 -32.54
CA PRO A 370 2.94 -21.88 -33.63
C PRO A 370 2.12 -23.13 -33.27
N ASP A 371 2.64 -23.99 -32.40
CA ASP A 371 2.00 -25.23 -31.97
C ASP A 371 0.99 -25.04 -30.83
N ASN A 372 0.96 -23.85 -30.19
CA ASN A 372 -0.01 -23.52 -29.15
C ASN A 372 -1.38 -23.12 -29.74
N GLN A 373 -2.11 -24.12 -30.25
CA GLN A 373 -3.44 -23.96 -30.85
C GLN A 373 -4.47 -23.35 -29.88
N ALA A 374 -4.33 -23.58 -28.58
CA ALA A 374 -5.26 -23.06 -27.58
C ALA A 374 -5.14 -21.53 -27.46
N SER A 375 -3.91 -21.00 -27.30
CA SER A 375 -3.66 -19.56 -27.21
C SER A 375 -4.04 -18.86 -28.51
N ARG A 376 -3.71 -19.44 -29.67
CA ARG A 376 -4.12 -18.92 -30.99
C ARG A 376 -5.62 -18.70 -31.09
N ARG A 377 -6.43 -19.70 -30.72
CA ARG A 377 -7.90 -19.58 -30.70
C ARG A 377 -8.41 -18.53 -29.72
N ILE A 378 -7.77 -18.38 -28.57
CA ILE A 378 -8.12 -17.34 -27.58
C ILE A 378 -7.89 -15.94 -28.17
N LEU A 379 -6.72 -15.72 -28.79
CA LEU A 379 -6.35 -14.43 -29.40
C LEU A 379 -7.30 -14.07 -30.55
N GLU A 380 -7.56 -15.03 -31.46
CA GLU A 380 -8.47 -14.85 -32.59
C GLU A 380 -9.91 -14.54 -32.14
N LYS A 381 -10.42 -15.27 -31.13
CA LYS A 381 -11.75 -15.03 -30.56
C LYS A 381 -11.85 -13.66 -29.88
N SER A 382 -10.74 -13.12 -29.42
CA SER A 382 -10.65 -11.81 -28.77
C SER A 382 -10.45 -10.66 -29.77
N GLY A 383 -10.48 -10.96 -31.08
CA GLY A 383 -10.36 -9.98 -32.16
C GLY A 383 -8.93 -9.64 -32.56
N MET A 384 -7.92 -10.37 -32.05
CA MET A 384 -6.54 -10.20 -32.50
C MET A 384 -6.31 -10.96 -33.81
N HIS A 385 -5.51 -10.38 -34.69
CA HIS A 385 -5.21 -10.95 -36.01
C HIS A 385 -3.74 -11.34 -36.11
N HIS A 386 -3.48 -12.53 -36.65
CA HIS A 386 -2.12 -12.95 -36.98
C HIS A 386 -1.54 -12.04 -38.08
N GLU A 387 -0.39 -11.44 -37.83
CA GLU A 387 0.24 -10.46 -38.73
C GLU A 387 1.60 -10.93 -39.25
N ASP A 388 2.43 -11.56 -38.40
CA ASP A 388 3.81 -11.89 -38.75
C ASP A 388 4.34 -13.14 -38.02
N ILE A 389 5.48 -13.66 -38.49
CA ILE A 389 6.24 -14.75 -37.86
C ILE A 389 7.68 -14.28 -37.69
N ILE A 390 8.15 -14.26 -36.46
CA ILE A 390 9.54 -13.93 -36.12
C ILE A 390 10.30 -15.17 -35.65
N ASP A 391 11.60 -15.18 -35.83
CA ASP A 391 12.49 -16.15 -35.19
C ASP A 391 12.94 -15.58 -33.83
N ASP A 392 12.82 -16.37 -32.76
CA ASP A 392 13.39 -16.02 -31.46
C ASP A 392 14.93 -16.12 -31.48
N GLU A 393 15.59 -15.74 -30.39
CA GLU A 393 17.06 -15.78 -30.27
C GLU A 393 17.67 -17.18 -30.48
N ASN A 394 16.85 -18.24 -30.42
CA ASN A 394 17.22 -19.63 -30.61
C ASN A 394 16.76 -20.20 -31.97
N GLY A 395 16.22 -19.36 -32.87
CA GLY A 395 15.72 -19.76 -34.19
C GLY A 395 14.37 -20.50 -34.16
N ARG A 396 13.63 -20.45 -33.04
CA ARG A 396 12.26 -20.95 -32.97
C ARG A 396 11.30 -19.92 -33.52
N LYS A 397 10.36 -20.37 -34.33
CA LYS A 397 9.32 -19.50 -34.89
C LYS A 397 8.33 -19.10 -33.82
N THR A 398 7.98 -17.83 -33.78
CA THR A 398 6.96 -17.25 -32.91
C THR A 398 5.98 -16.45 -33.77
N LEU A 399 4.68 -16.71 -33.60
CA LEU A 399 3.63 -15.97 -34.30
C LEU A 399 3.33 -14.66 -33.56
N ILE A 400 3.16 -13.57 -34.30
CA ILE A 400 2.71 -12.29 -33.77
C ILE A 400 1.22 -12.09 -34.11
N TYR A 401 0.42 -11.88 -33.07
CA TYR A 401 -0.95 -11.42 -33.18
C TYR A 401 -1.03 -9.94 -32.78
N ARG A 402 -1.80 -9.14 -33.52
CA ARG A 402 -2.01 -7.73 -33.24
C ARG A 402 -3.49 -7.38 -33.12
N LEU A 403 -3.80 -6.51 -32.18
CA LEU A 403 -5.06 -5.80 -32.07
C LEU A 403 -4.82 -4.32 -32.35
N ARG A 404 -5.51 -3.77 -33.34
CA ARG A 404 -5.55 -2.33 -33.60
C ARG A 404 -6.87 -1.74 -33.10
N GLY A 405 -6.80 -0.51 -32.63
CA GLY A 405 -7.85 0.26 -31.96
C GLY A 405 -9.15 0.29 -32.70
#